data_AF-A0A956KKS4-F1
#
_entry.id   AF-A0A956KKS4-F1
#
_cell.length_a   1.000
_cell.length_b   1.000
_cell.length_c   1.000
_cell.angle_alpha   90.00
_cell.angle_beta   90.00
_cell.angle_gamma   90.00
#
_symmetry.space_group_name_H-M   'P 1'
#
loop_
_entity.id
_entity.type
_entity.pdbx_description
1 polymer ?
#
loop_
_entity_poly.entity_id
_entity_poly.type
_entity_poly.pdbx_seq_one_letter_code
_entity_poly.pdbx_strand_id
1 'polypeptide(L)'
;PTCLHEVFEPHPDEIPGLGRHVPNFAPLLCDLSKSDDETLKHWNMSATRRLIFWVLRDGRDPIRLIATLPAWESLIHQALASQDELAIFLQIHQYLKIVVKGEHAGHFWSTLNRMVPEVEEVVMTYADTLKAQGLEQGRVQGLEKGLEQGLEQGRAQMLDLLTELRFGQPLSSDHQVETKDLKQLQALLERLLKASSLEEALRN
;
A
#
# COMPACT_ATOMS: atom_id res chain seq x y z
N PRO A 1 -31.07 1.25 -2.60
CA PRO A 1 -30.96 1.95 -3.89
C PRO A 1 -30.53 1.01 -5.03
N THR A 2 -31.43 0.78 -5.99
CA THR A 2 -31.16 0.00 -7.21
C THR A 2 -30.67 0.84 -8.39
N CYS A 3 -30.70 2.16 -8.27
CA CYS A 3 -30.09 3.11 -9.19
C CYS A 3 -29.57 4.36 -8.47
N LEU A 4 -28.73 5.15 -9.14
CA LEU A 4 -28.06 6.31 -8.56
C LEU A 4 -29.05 7.37 -8.07
N HIS A 5 -30.18 7.55 -8.77
CA HIS A 5 -31.18 8.56 -8.41
C HIS A 5 -31.83 8.31 -7.04
N GLU A 6 -31.98 7.04 -6.64
CA GLU A 6 -32.54 6.64 -5.33
C GLU A 6 -31.65 7.00 -4.14
N VAL A 7 -30.43 7.51 -4.38
CA VAL A 7 -29.50 7.93 -3.32
C VAL A 7 -29.66 9.42 -2.97
N PHE A 8 -30.37 10.19 -3.81
CA PHE A 8 -30.58 11.63 -3.60
C PHE A 8 -31.96 11.90 -3.00
N GLU A 9 -31.98 12.79 -2.00
CA GLU A 9 -33.21 13.38 -1.45
C GLU A 9 -33.12 14.91 -1.58
N PRO A 10 -34.09 15.58 -2.24
CA PRO A 10 -35.21 15.02 -3.02
C PRO A 10 -34.73 14.31 -4.30
N HIS A 11 -35.59 13.47 -4.88
CA HIS A 11 -35.25 12.73 -6.08
C HIS A 11 -34.92 13.71 -7.23
N PRO A 12 -33.91 13.47 -8.09
CA PRO A 12 -33.51 14.45 -9.12
C PRO A 12 -34.63 14.83 -10.10
N ASP A 13 -35.59 13.93 -10.32
CA ASP A 13 -36.80 14.21 -11.13
C ASP A 13 -37.83 15.11 -10.44
N GLU A 14 -37.77 15.25 -9.10
CA GLU A 14 -38.62 16.16 -8.34
C GLU A 14 -38.14 17.61 -8.44
N ILE A 15 -36.90 17.84 -8.90
CA ILE A 15 -36.34 19.17 -9.13
C ILE A 15 -36.55 19.56 -10.60
N PRO A 16 -37.36 20.60 -10.90
CA PRO A 16 -37.70 20.98 -12.26
C PRO A 16 -36.47 21.22 -13.14
N GLY A 17 -36.37 20.46 -14.23
CA GLY A 17 -35.32 20.59 -15.23
C GLY A 17 -33.99 19.90 -14.90
N LEU A 18 -33.83 19.34 -13.70
CA LEU A 18 -32.57 18.73 -13.25
C LEU A 18 -32.42 17.26 -13.68
N GLY A 19 -33.48 16.45 -13.62
CA GLY A 19 -33.42 15.00 -13.87
C GLY A 19 -32.69 14.59 -15.16
N ARG A 20 -32.92 15.31 -16.27
CA ARG A 20 -32.25 15.06 -17.57
C ARG A 20 -30.73 15.30 -17.58
N HIS A 21 -30.20 16.00 -16.58
CA HIS A 21 -28.78 16.33 -16.47
C HIS A 21 -28.05 15.44 -15.46
N VAL A 22 -28.77 14.65 -14.68
CA VAL A 22 -28.19 13.71 -13.71
C VAL A 22 -28.22 12.31 -14.31
N PRO A 23 -27.06 11.71 -14.67
CA PRO A 23 -27.03 10.34 -15.16
C PRO A 23 -27.65 9.37 -14.15
N ASN A 24 -28.55 8.49 -14.59
CA ASN A 24 -29.12 7.45 -13.75
C ASN A 24 -28.47 6.10 -14.05
N PHE A 25 -27.48 5.71 -13.27
CA PHE A 25 -26.83 4.41 -13.42
C PHE A 25 -27.50 3.39 -12.50
N ALA A 26 -27.82 2.21 -13.03
CA ALA A 26 -28.17 1.04 -12.24
C ALA A 26 -26.90 0.20 -12.01
N PRO A 27 -26.35 0.13 -10.78
CA PRO A 27 -25.18 -0.68 -10.52
C PRO A 27 -25.51 -2.16 -10.69
N LEU A 28 -24.71 -2.87 -11.47
CA LEU A 28 -24.77 -4.33 -11.52
C LEU A 28 -24.07 -4.90 -10.28
N LEU A 29 -24.84 -5.16 -9.23
CA LEU A 29 -24.36 -5.77 -7.99
C LEU A 29 -24.54 -7.29 -8.05
N CYS A 30 -23.43 -8.02 -7.93
CA CYS A 30 -23.44 -9.47 -7.79
C CYS A 30 -23.38 -9.84 -6.31
N ASP A 31 -24.43 -10.49 -5.80
CA ASP A 31 -24.46 -11.04 -4.45
C ASP A 31 -23.81 -12.43 -4.43
N LEU A 32 -22.55 -12.48 -4.01
CA LEU A 32 -21.77 -13.72 -3.96
C LEU A 32 -22.37 -14.77 -3.03
N SER A 33 -23.14 -14.38 -2.02
CA SER A 33 -23.74 -15.33 -1.06
C SER A 33 -24.78 -16.25 -1.71
N LYS A 34 -25.34 -15.83 -2.86
CA LYS A 34 -26.35 -16.59 -3.61
C LYS A 34 -25.76 -17.43 -4.74
N SER A 35 -24.48 -17.25 -5.06
CA SER A 35 -23.79 -18.04 -6.08
C SER A 35 -23.36 -19.38 -5.49
N ASP A 36 -23.62 -20.47 -6.19
CA ASP A 36 -23.08 -21.78 -5.84
C ASP A 36 -21.65 -21.97 -6.38
N ASP A 37 -20.99 -23.03 -5.91
CA ASP A 37 -19.60 -23.33 -6.29
C ASP A 37 -19.45 -23.57 -7.78
N GLU A 38 -20.40 -24.28 -8.39
CA GLU A 38 -20.35 -24.59 -9.82
C GLU A 38 -20.49 -23.33 -10.67
N THR A 39 -21.38 -22.40 -10.30
CA THR A 39 -21.51 -21.10 -10.97
C THR A 39 -20.18 -20.34 -10.92
N LEU A 40 -19.55 -20.24 -9.75
CA LEU A 40 -18.27 -19.54 -9.60
C LEU A 40 -17.16 -20.21 -10.42
N LYS A 41 -17.13 -21.55 -10.47
CA LYS A 41 -16.15 -22.30 -11.27
C LYS A 41 -16.33 -22.11 -12.78
N HIS A 42 -17.53 -21.82 -13.27
CA HIS A 42 -17.82 -21.63 -14.70
C HIS A 42 -17.73 -20.17 -15.17
N TRP A 43 -17.48 -19.22 -14.26
CA TRP A 43 -17.31 -17.81 -14.63
C TRP A 43 -16.20 -17.61 -15.66
N ASN A 44 -16.46 -16.83 -16.71
CA ASN A 44 -15.50 -16.60 -17.80
C ASN A 44 -14.37 -15.64 -17.39
N MET A 45 -13.46 -16.15 -16.55
CA MET A 45 -12.29 -15.47 -16.03
C MET A 45 -11.20 -16.51 -15.68
N SER A 46 -10.01 -16.07 -15.31
CA SER A 46 -8.91 -16.96 -14.92
C SER A 46 -9.18 -17.73 -13.63
N ALA A 47 -8.45 -18.84 -13.43
CA ALA A 47 -8.56 -19.68 -12.24
C ALA A 47 -8.33 -18.89 -10.94
N THR A 48 -7.31 -18.02 -10.93
CA THR A 48 -6.98 -17.18 -9.77
C THR A 48 -8.13 -16.24 -9.41
N ARG A 49 -8.79 -15.63 -10.40
CA ARG A 49 -9.94 -14.75 -10.15
C ARG A 49 -11.15 -15.50 -9.61
N ARG A 50 -11.42 -16.72 -10.11
CA ARG A 50 -12.49 -17.57 -9.54
C ARG A 50 -12.19 -17.93 -8.08
N LEU A 51 -10.93 -18.23 -7.77
CA LEU A 51 -10.49 -18.47 -6.39
C LEU A 51 -10.66 -17.24 -5.49
N ILE A 52 -10.43 -16.01 -5.99
CA ILE A 52 -10.72 -14.78 -5.22
C ILE A 52 -12.17 -14.78 -4.78
N PHE A 53 -13.11 -15.00 -5.69
CA PHE A 53 -14.55 -14.95 -5.34
C PHE A 53 -14.96 -16.04 -4.37
N TRP A 54 -14.43 -17.25 -4.54
CA TRP A 54 -14.61 -18.34 -3.59
C TRP A 54 -14.09 -17.97 -2.19
N VAL A 55 -12.86 -17.47 -2.09
CA VAL A 55 -12.25 -17.07 -0.82
C VAL A 55 -12.92 -15.83 -0.21
N LEU A 56 -13.43 -14.89 -1.01
CA LEU A 56 -14.18 -13.74 -0.50
C LEU A 56 -15.55 -14.15 0.06
N ARG A 57 -16.22 -15.11 -0.59
CA ARG A 57 -17.52 -15.64 -0.16
C ARG A 57 -17.36 -16.49 1.11
N ASP A 58 -16.37 -17.37 1.14
CA ASP A 58 -16.27 -18.44 2.14
C ASP A 58 -15.17 -18.21 3.19
N GLY A 59 -14.22 -17.31 2.93
CA GLY A 59 -13.04 -17.15 3.77
C GLY A 59 -13.32 -16.71 5.21
N ARG A 60 -14.52 -16.16 5.47
CA ARG A 60 -14.97 -15.78 6.83
C ARG A 60 -15.70 -16.90 7.57
N ASP A 61 -15.97 -18.02 6.91
CA ASP A 61 -16.50 -19.24 7.51
C ASP A 61 -15.48 -20.37 7.33
N PRO A 62 -14.53 -20.53 8.27
CA PRO A 62 -13.48 -21.54 8.17
C PRO A 62 -14.00 -22.97 8.01
N ILE A 63 -15.16 -23.29 8.59
CA ILE A 63 -15.74 -24.64 8.53
C ILE A 63 -16.20 -24.92 7.10
N ARG A 64 -16.98 -24.01 6.51
CA ARG A 64 -17.45 -24.13 5.12
C ARG A 64 -16.29 -24.07 4.13
N LEU A 65 -15.30 -23.21 4.38
CA LEU A 65 -14.11 -23.10 3.53
C LEU A 65 -13.32 -24.41 3.50
N ILE A 66 -13.06 -25.02 4.67
CA ILE A 66 -12.38 -26.32 4.77
C ILE A 66 -13.18 -27.41 4.04
N ALA A 67 -14.50 -27.45 4.23
CA ALA A 67 -15.35 -28.47 3.62
C ALA A 67 -15.38 -28.38 2.08
N THR A 68 -15.29 -27.17 1.52
CA THR A 68 -15.32 -26.94 0.07
C THR A 68 -13.95 -27.02 -0.58
N LEU A 69 -12.86 -26.80 0.16
CA LEU A 69 -11.48 -26.77 -0.34
C LEU A 69 -11.11 -27.88 -1.36
N PRO A 70 -11.44 -29.19 -1.13
CA PRO A 70 -11.12 -30.24 -2.09
C PRO A 70 -11.75 -30.05 -3.47
N ALA A 71 -12.94 -29.44 -3.54
CA ALA A 71 -13.63 -29.19 -4.80
C ALA A 71 -12.95 -28.08 -5.65
N TRP A 72 -12.00 -27.35 -5.07
CA TRP A 72 -11.29 -26.23 -5.68
C TRP A 72 -9.81 -26.56 -5.98
N GLU A 73 -9.34 -27.76 -5.65
CA GLU A 73 -7.96 -28.25 -5.86
C GLU A 73 -7.46 -27.99 -7.29
N SER A 74 -8.25 -28.38 -8.30
CA SER A 74 -7.87 -28.22 -9.71
C SER A 74 -7.63 -26.75 -10.11
N LEU A 75 -8.39 -25.81 -9.54
CA LEU A 75 -8.21 -24.38 -9.80
C LEU A 75 -6.99 -23.82 -9.07
N ILE A 76 -6.66 -24.36 -7.89
CA ILE A 76 -5.44 -24.00 -7.16
C ILE A 76 -4.20 -24.40 -7.97
N HIS A 77 -4.15 -25.63 -8.49
CA HIS A 77 -3.04 -26.04 -9.36
C HIS A 77 -2.94 -25.18 -10.63
N GLN A 78 -4.07 -24.83 -11.26
CA GLN A 78 -4.07 -23.94 -12.42
C GLN A 78 -3.56 -22.52 -12.08
N ALA A 79 -3.91 -22.00 -10.90
CA ALA A 79 -3.44 -20.69 -10.44
C ALA A 79 -1.92 -20.71 -10.16
N LEU A 80 -1.41 -21.77 -9.54
CA LEU A 80 0.03 -21.93 -9.28
C LEU A 80 0.85 -22.10 -10.56
N ALA A 81 0.30 -22.75 -11.59
CA ALA A 81 0.94 -22.90 -12.89
C ALA A 81 1.00 -21.58 -13.70
N SER A 82 0.20 -20.58 -13.33
CA SER A 82 0.18 -19.27 -14.01
C SER A 82 1.26 -18.36 -13.48
N GLN A 83 2.31 -18.12 -14.27
CA GLN A 83 3.39 -17.19 -13.89
C GLN A 83 2.88 -15.74 -13.74
N ASP A 84 1.97 -15.31 -14.61
CA ASP A 84 1.45 -13.94 -14.62
C ASP A 84 0.54 -13.65 -13.41
N GLU A 85 -0.21 -14.65 -12.93
CA GLU A 85 -1.17 -14.49 -11.84
C GLU A 85 -0.65 -14.99 -10.49
N LEU A 86 0.59 -15.47 -10.42
CA LEU A 86 1.18 -16.01 -9.19
C LEU A 86 1.17 -14.99 -8.05
N ALA A 87 1.47 -13.73 -8.33
CA ALA A 87 1.42 -12.65 -7.35
C ALA A 87 0.01 -12.45 -6.77
N ILE A 88 -1.03 -12.64 -7.59
CA ILE A 88 -2.43 -12.54 -7.16
C ILE A 88 -2.78 -13.75 -6.29
N PHE A 89 -2.35 -14.97 -6.67
CA PHE A 89 -2.52 -16.16 -5.84
C PHE A 89 -1.89 -15.96 -4.44
N LEU A 90 -0.70 -15.37 -4.39
CA LEU A 90 -0.01 -15.07 -3.14
C LEU A 90 -0.77 -14.05 -2.27
N GLN A 91 -1.49 -13.11 -2.88
CA GLN A 91 -2.40 -12.21 -2.15
C GLN A 91 -3.60 -12.96 -1.57
N ILE A 92 -4.16 -13.95 -2.29
CA ILE A 92 -5.22 -14.83 -1.76
C ILE A 92 -4.69 -15.57 -0.52
N HIS A 93 -3.49 -16.15 -0.62
CA HIS A 93 -2.84 -16.83 0.50
C HIS A 93 -2.64 -15.89 1.71
N GLN A 94 -2.17 -14.67 1.49
CA GLN A 94 -2.02 -13.66 2.56
C GLN A 94 -3.36 -13.27 3.19
N TYR A 95 -4.39 -13.05 2.39
CA TYR A 95 -5.73 -12.75 2.87
C TYR A 95 -6.28 -13.88 3.74
N LEU A 96 -6.12 -15.13 3.30
CA LEU A 96 -6.53 -16.31 4.06
C LEU A 96 -5.84 -16.39 5.42
N LYS A 97 -4.56 -15.99 5.54
CA LYS A 97 -3.89 -15.90 6.86
C LYS A 97 -4.53 -14.87 7.80
N ILE A 98 -5.18 -13.86 7.24
CA ILE A 98 -5.85 -12.80 8.01
C ILE A 98 -7.25 -13.23 8.45
N VAL A 99 -8.00 -13.92 7.59
CA VAL A 99 -9.40 -14.28 7.85
C VAL A 99 -9.57 -15.67 8.47
N VAL A 100 -8.74 -16.63 8.12
CA VAL A 100 -8.75 -17.99 8.70
C VAL A 100 -7.89 -17.99 9.97
N LYS A 101 -8.54 -17.75 11.12
CA LYS A 101 -7.92 -17.68 12.45
C LYS A 101 -8.59 -18.64 13.43
N GLY A 102 -7.96 -18.79 14.60
CA GLY A 102 -8.49 -19.62 15.68
C GLY A 102 -8.21 -21.10 15.50
N GLU A 103 -9.03 -21.94 16.14
CA GLU A 103 -8.83 -23.39 16.22
C GLU A 103 -8.79 -24.09 14.85
N HIS A 104 -9.53 -23.57 13.87
CA HIS A 104 -9.63 -24.16 12.53
C HIS A 104 -8.45 -23.83 11.60
N ALA A 105 -7.63 -22.82 11.93
CA ALA A 105 -6.56 -22.37 11.06
C ALA A 105 -5.52 -23.48 10.80
N GLY A 106 -5.10 -24.20 11.84
CA GLY A 106 -4.13 -25.29 11.69
C GLY A 106 -4.65 -26.41 10.78
N HIS A 107 -5.93 -26.76 10.91
CA HIS A 107 -6.56 -27.79 10.07
C HIS A 107 -6.71 -27.33 8.60
N PHE A 108 -7.05 -26.05 8.37
CA PHE A 108 -7.12 -25.50 7.02
C PHE A 108 -5.76 -25.58 6.30
N TRP A 109 -4.71 -25.05 6.93
CA TRP A 109 -3.37 -25.01 6.32
C TRP A 109 -2.77 -26.40 6.13
N SER A 110 -2.99 -27.33 7.07
CA SER A 110 -2.52 -28.71 6.91
C SER A 110 -3.27 -29.45 5.80
N THR A 111 -4.57 -29.17 5.62
CA THR A 111 -5.36 -29.74 4.52
C THR A 111 -4.89 -29.17 3.18
N LEU A 112 -4.67 -27.85 3.09
CA LEU A 112 -4.17 -27.20 1.88
C LEU A 112 -2.80 -27.75 1.48
N ASN A 113 -1.83 -27.81 2.40
CA ASN A 113 -0.48 -28.28 2.08
C ASN A 113 -0.43 -29.78 1.75
N ARG A 114 -1.34 -30.58 2.32
CA ARG A 114 -1.44 -32.01 1.97
C ARG A 114 -2.03 -32.20 0.57
N MET A 115 -2.96 -31.35 0.18
CA MET A 115 -3.65 -31.40 -1.11
C MET A 115 -2.79 -30.81 -2.23
N VAL A 116 -2.15 -29.67 -1.96
CA VAL A 116 -1.31 -28.93 -2.92
C VAL A 116 0.02 -28.58 -2.26
N PRO A 117 0.98 -29.53 -2.19
CA PRO A 117 2.28 -29.32 -1.55
C PRO A 117 3.09 -28.15 -2.15
N GLU A 118 2.88 -27.84 -3.43
CA GLU A 118 3.57 -26.78 -4.17
C GLU A 118 3.28 -25.38 -3.60
N VAL A 119 2.17 -25.21 -2.86
CA VAL A 119 1.85 -23.95 -2.19
C VAL A 119 2.97 -23.53 -1.24
N GLU A 120 3.54 -24.47 -0.49
CA GLU A 120 4.56 -24.17 0.51
C GLU A 120 5.84 -23.64 -0.16
N GLU A 121 6.31 -24.30 -1.22
CA GLU A 121 7.48 -23.88 -1.99
C GLU A 121 7.29 -22.47 -2.59
N VAL A 122 6.18 -22.25 -3.28
CA VAL A 122 5.86 -20.97 -3.92
C VAL A 122 5.77 -19.84 -2.88
N VAL A 123 5.14 -20.11 -1.74
CA VAL A 123 5.02 -19.13 -0.65
C VAL A 123 6.39 -18.81 -0.04
N MET A 124 7.26 -19.81 0.16
CA MET A 124 8.61 -19.59 0.69
C MET A 124 9.46 -18.75 -0.26
N THR A 125 9.53 -19.13 -1.54
CA THR A 125 10.32 -18.38 -2.54
C THR A 125 9.85 -16.94 -2.66
N TYR A 126 8.53 -16.71 -2.64
CA TYR A 126 7.99 -15.36 -2.69
C TYR A 126 8.21 -14.57 -1.41
N ALA A 127 8.13 -15.22 -0.24
CA ALA A 127 8.44 -14.57 1.03
C ALA A 127 9.89 -14.06 1.09
N ASP A 128 10.85 -14.84 0.58
CA ASP A 128 12.24 -14.42 0.46
C ASP A 128 12.39 -13.22 -0.48
N THR A 129 11.69 -13.25 -1.62
CA THR A 129 11.68 -12.13 -2.58
C THR A 129 11.13 -10.85 -1.95
N LEU A 130 10.00 -10.93 -1.23
CA LEU A 130 9.42 -9.79 -0.53
C LEU A 130 10.33 -9.26 0.58
N LYS A 131 10.98 -10.16 1.32
CA LYS A 131 11.94 -9.78 2.37
C LYS A 131 13.14 -9.04 1.78
N ALA A 132 13.68 -9.52 0.65
CA ALA A 132 14.77 -8.87 -0.06
C ALA A 132 14.36 -7.48 -0.57
N GLN A 133 13.18 -7.37 -1.19
CA GLN A 133 12.63 -6.08 -1.65
C GLN A 133 12.42 -5.10 -0.50
N GLY A 134 11.87 -5.55 0.63
CA GLY A 134 11.66 -4.73 1.81
C GLY A 134 12.98 -4.23 2.42
N LEU A 135 14.01 -5.08 2.44
CA LEU A 135 15.35 -4.69 2.89
C LEU A 135 15.96 -3.62 1.98
N GLU A 136 15.85 -3.80 0.66
CA GLU A 136 16.39 -2.85 -0.31
C GLU A 136 15.65 -1.52 -0.26
N GLN A 137 14.31 -1.53 -0.17
CA GLN A 137 13.52 -0.31 0.04
C GLN A 137 13.91 0.41 1.34
N GLY A 138 14.06 -0.34 2.43
CA GLY A 138 14.51 0.22 3.71
C GLY A 138 15.91 0.83 3.63
N ARG A 139 16.83 0.18 2.90
CA ARG A 139 18.19 0.67 2.68
C ARG A 139 18.19 1.96 1.85
N VAL A 140 17.42 2.02 0.77
CA VAL A 140 17.29 3.21 -0.08
C VAL A 140 16.71 4.37 0.72
N GLN A 141 15.58 4.16 1.40
CA GLN A 141 14.96 5.20 2.22
C GLN A 141 15.88 5.66 3.37
N GLY A 142 16.62 4.73 3.98
CA GLY A 142 17.59 5.05 5.03
C GLY A 142 18.76 5.88 4.50
N LEU A 143 19.28 5.53 3.32
CA LEU A 143 20.38 6.27 2.68
C LEU A 143 19.93 7.67 2.23
N GLU A 144 18.74 7.81 1.64
CA GLU A 144 18.19 9.10 1.23
C GLU A 144 18.02 10.03 2.43
N LYS A 145 17.38 9.55 3.50
CA LYS A 145 17.22 10.32 4.74
C LYS A 145 18.58 10.67 5.38
N GLY A 146 19.50 9.71 5.42
CA GLY A 146 20.84 9.93 5.97
C GLY A 146 21.64 10.97 5.18
N LEU A 147 21.52 10.96 3.84
CA LEU A 147 22.18 11.93 2.97
C LEU A 147 21.58 13.33 3.14
N GLU A 148 20.25 13.44 3.20
CA GLU A 148 19.56 14.71 3.43
C GLU A 148 19.97 15.33 4.77
N GLN A 149 19.89 14.55 5.86
CA GLN A 149 20.32 14.98 7.19
C GLN A 149 21.81 15.36 7.22
N GLY A 150 22.67 14.58 6.56
CA GLY A 150 24.10 14.88 6.48
C GLY A 150 24.40 16.19 5.72
N LEU A 151 23.66 16.48 4.65
CA LEU A 151 23.79 17.73 3.90
C LEU A 151 23.29 18.94 4.69
N GLU A 152 22.17 18.80 5.42
CA GLU A 152 21.65 19.85 6.31
C GLU A 152 22.64 20.15 7.43
N GLN A 153 23.12 19.12 8.13
CA GLN A 153 24.13 19.27 9.19
C GLN A 153 25.43 19.88 8.66
N GLY A 154 25.93 19.42 7.50
CA GLY A 154 27.13 19.97 6.89
C GLY A 154 26.99 21.44 6.50
N ARG A 155 25.82 21.84 5.97
CA ARG A 155 25.55 23.26 5.66
C ARG A 155 25.42 24.12 6.91
N ALA A 156 24.76 23.63 7.95
CA ALA A 156 24.68 24.33 9.23
C ALA A 156 26.08 24.55 9.85
N GLN A 157 26.92 23.51 9.89
CA GLN A 157 28.30 23.61 10.36
C GLN A 157 29.14 24.59 9.52
N MET A 158 28.94 24.61 8.20
CA MET A 158 29.64 25.55 7.31
C MET A 158 29.21 27.00 7.55
N LEU A 159 27.92 27.25 7.81
CA LEU A 159 27.42 28.58 8.16
C LEU A 159 28.06 29.08 9.47
N ASP A 160 28.12 28.22 10.49
CA ASP A 160 28.75 28.54 11.77
C ASP A 160 30.23 28.92 11.61
N LEU A 161 30.98 28.11 10.86
CA LEU A 161 32.39 28.38 10.60
C LEU A 161 32.59 29.69 9.83
N LEU A 162 31.76 29.95 8.82
CA LEU A 162 31.86 31.18 8.01
C LEU A 162 31.57 32.43 8.84
N THR A 163 30.62 32.37 9.77
CA THR A 163 30.27 33.53 10.58
C THR A 163 31.27 33.78 11.70
N GLU A 164 31.85 32.72 12.26
CA GLU A 164 32.98 32.84 13.15
C GLU A 164 34.18 33.51 12.45
N LEU A 165 34.52 33.05 11.23
CA LEU A 165 35.64 33.61 10.46
C LEU A 165 35.40 35.04 9.97
N ARG A 166 34.19 35.38 9.51
CA ARG A 166 33.90 36.70 8.91
C ARG A 166 33.47 37.75 9.92
N PHE A 167 32.73 37.35 10.95
CA PHE A 167 32.06 38.27 11.86
C PHE A 167 32.48 38.06 13.32
N GLY A 168 33.37 37.10 13.60
CA GLY A 168 33.93 36.87 14.93
C GLY A 168 32.96 36.23 15.93
N GLN A 169 31.80 35.75 15.46
CA GLN A 169 30.78 35.11 16.31
C GLN A 169 30.08 33.95 15.56
N PRO A 170 29.84 32.81 16.22
CA PRO A 170 29.12 31.68 15.63
C PRO A 170 27.62 31.92 15.55
N LEU A 171 26.98 31.42 14.49
CA LEU A 171 25.54 31.52 14.27
C LEU A 171 24.73 30.69 15.27
N SER A 172 25.31 29.59 15.76
CA SER A 172 24.74 28.64 16.74
C SER A 172 24.29 29.24 18.08
N SER A 173 24.52 30.55 18.29
CA SER A 173 23.99 31.31 19.42
C SER A 173 22.47 31.54 19.33
N ASP A 174 21.90 31.46 18.12
CA ASP A 174 20.46 31.61 17.85
C ASP A 174 19.93 30.30 17.24
N HIS A 175 18.98 29.63 17.91
CA HIS A 175 18.37 28.34 17.53
C HIS A 175 17.64 28.31 16.16
N GLN A 176 17.86 29.30 15.29
CA GLN A 176 17.19 29.44 14.00
C GLN A 176 17.80 28.58 12.87
N VAL A 177 18.96 27.95 13.05
CA VAL A 177 19.62 27.16 12.00
C VAL A 177 19.10 25.72 11.94
N GLU A 178 18.79 25.12 13.08
CA GLU A 178 18.36 23.70 13.18
C GLU A 178 16.98 23.43 12.56
N THR A 179 16.20 24.46 12.25
CA THR A 179 14.84 24.36 11.70
C THR A 179 14.74 24.73 10.22
N LYS A 180 15.86 25.10 9.58
CA LYS A 180 15.87 25.54 8.18
C LYS A 180 16.09 24.37 7.22
N ASP A 181 15.28 24.32 6.17
CA ASP A 181 15.49 23.35 5.09
C ASP A 181 16.77 23.65 4.29
N LEU A 182 17.21 22.66 3.52
CA LEU A 182 18.40 22.73 2.67
C LEU A 182 18.45 23.98 1.76
N LYS A 183 17.31 24.47 1.25
CA LYS A 183 17.23 25.66 0.38
C LYS A 183 17.38 26.95 1.17
N GLN A 184 16.75 27.02 2.34
CA GLN A 184 16.85 28.14 3.26
C GLN A 184 18.28 28.30 3.79
N LEU A 185 18.95 27.19 4.10
CA LEU A 185 20.38 27.19 4.46
C LEU A 185 21.24 27.70 3.30
N GLN A 186 20.92 27.34 2.05
CA GLN A 186 21.65 27.84 0.87
C GLN A 186 21.48 29.34 0.66
N ALA A 187 20.25 29.84 0.75
CA ALA A 187 19.95 31.26 0.60
C ALA A 187 20.64 32.08 1.69
N LEU A 188 20.70 31.56 2.91
CA LEU A 188 21.42 32.21 4.02
C LEU A 188 22.93 32.26 3.76
N LEU A 189 23.52 31.18 3.24
CA LEU A 189 24.93 31.14 2.85
C LEU A 189 25.25 32.23 1.82
N GLU A 190 24.45 32.33 0.76
CA GLU A 190 24.64 33.35 -0.29
C GLU A 190 24.50 34.77 0.23
N ARG A 191 23.57 35.01 1.17
CA ARG A 191 23.40 36.30 1.83
C ARG A 191 24.59 36.64 2.74
N LEU A 192 25.03 35.69 3.54
CA LEU A 192 26.20 35.85 4.42
C LEU A 192 27.48 36.17 3.64
N LEU A 193 27.63 35.65 2.41
CA LEU A 193 28.76 35.98 1.55
C LEU A 193 28.71 37.43 1.03
N LYS A 194 27.52 38.01 0.82
CA LYS A 194 27.37 39.38 0.29
C LYS A 194 27.25 40.46 1.36
N ALA A 195 26.81 40.09 2.57
CA ALA A 195 26.56 41.03 3.65
C ALA A 195 27.85 41.62 4.25
N SER A 196 27.70 42.82 4.80
CA SER A 196 28.75 43.57 5.50
C SER A 196 28.73 43.30 7.00
N SER A 197 27.60 42.81 7.54
CA SER A 197 27.42 42.44 8.94
C SER A 197 26.45 41.25 9.10
N LEU A 198 26.48 40.61 10.27
CA LEU A 198 25.61 39.47 10.58
C LEU A 198 24.12 39.87 10.64
N GLU A 199 23.80 41.03 11.20
CA GLU A 199 22.42 41.54 11.28
C GLU A 199 21.81 41.81 9.90
N GLU A 200 22.61 42.32 8.96
CA GLU A 200 22.18 42.53 7.57
C GLU A 200 21.88 41.18 6.89
N ALA A 201 22.72 40.17 7.14
CA ALA A 201 22.53 38.84 6.57
C ALA A 201 21.29 38.10 7.10
N LEU A 202 20.83 38.41 8.33
CA LEU A 202 19.70 37.75 8.99
C LEU A 202 18.34 38.45 8.79
N ARG A 203 18.30 39.72 8.34
CA ARG A 203 17.05 40.44 8.05
C ARG A 203 16.38 39.96 6.77
N ASN A 204 15.26 39.23 6.87
CA ASN A 204 14.50 38.67 5.74
C ASN A 204 14.55 39.48 4.45
#